data_AF-A0A661UR48-F1
#
_entry.id   AF-A0A661UR48-F1
#
_cell.length_a   1.000
_cell.length_b   1.000
_cell.length_c   1.000
_cell.angle_alpha   90.00
_cell.angle_beta   90.00
_cell.angle_gamma   90.00
#
_symmetry.space_group_name_H-M   'P 1'
#
loop_
_entity.id
_entity.type
_entity.pdbx_description
1 polymer ?
#
loop_
_entity_poly.entity_id
_entity_poly.type
_entity_poly.pdbx_seq_one_letter_code
_entity_poly.pdbx_strand_id
1 'polypeptide(L)'
;MHLVRDVTDRRSVDSLSAAANRDEEMPDGHEPMEADTVTPLSRREQQVIRLLAHGYSAASIAKALGLSPVTVRNHITRAMSKLGVHSRLDAVVRAARYGIV
;
A
#
# COMPACT_ATOMS: atom_id res chain seq x y z
N MET A 1 -24.19 -21.69 14.89
CA MET A 1 -23.08 -21.40 15.83
C MET A 1 -21.77 -21.87 15.19
N HIS A 2 -20.74 -21.02 15.19
CA HIS A 2 -19.29 -21.24 14.90
C HIS A 2 -18.92 -21.98 13.59
N LEU A 3 -18.35 -21.36 12.55
CA LEU A 3 -17.05 -20.65 12.37
C LEU A 3 -15.79 -21.48 12.65
N VAL A 4 -15.11 -21.89 11.58
CA VAL A 4 -13.65 -21.98 11.37
C VAL A 4 -13.45 -22.07 9.85
N ARG A 5 -12.93 -21.07 9.13
CA ARG A 5 -11.54 -20.57 8.99
C ARG A 5 -10.53 -21.65 8.56
N ASP A 6 -9.61 -21.19 7.71
CA ASP A 6 -8.41 -21.81 7.15
C ASP A 6 -8.62 -22.62 5.85
N VAL A 7 -7.75 -22.54 4.85
CA VAL A 7 -6.56 -21.72 4.65
C VAL A 7 -6.15 -21.81 3.19
N THR A 8 -5.60 -20.73 2.65
CA THR A 8 -4.63 -20.67 1.52
C THR A 8 -4.86 -21.68 0.37
N ASP A 9 -5.87 -21.45 -0.46
CA ASP A 9 -5.94 -22.15 -1.74
C ASP A 9 -4.84 -21.64 -2.67
N ARG A 10 -4.02 -22.60 -3.09
CA ARG A 10 -2.84 -22.43 -3.93
C ARG A 10 -3.25 -22.19 -5.38
N ARG A 11 -2.48 -21.33 -6.04
CA ARG A 11 -2.31 -21.23 -7.51
C ARG A 11 -3.58 -20.92 -8.30
N SER A 12 -3.53 -19.80 -9.01
CA SER A 12 -3.45 -19.88 -10.46
C SER A 12 -2.77 -18.64 -11.01
N VAL A 13 -1.79 -18.94 -11.86
CA VAL A 13 -1.10 -18.01 -12.72
C VAL A 13 -2.08 -17.64 -13.83
N ASP A 14 -2.60 -16.42 -13.83
CA ASP A 14 -3.26 -15.89 -15.02
C ASP A 14 -2.65 -14.53 -15.37
N SER A 15 -1.72 -14.62 -16.32
CA SER A 15 -1.05 -13.53 -16.99
C SER A 15 -2.01 -12.89 -18.00
N LEU A 16 -3.00 -12.12 -17.55
CA LEU A 16 -3.89 -11.34 -18.43
C LEU A 16 -4.30 -10.03 -17.74
N SER A 17 -3.65 -8.93 -18.12
CA SER A 17 -4.33 -7.74 -18.67
C SER A 17 -3.30 -6.65 -18.94
N ALA A 18 -2.90 -6.56 -20.21
CA ALA A 18 -2.53 -5.29 -20.81
C ALA A 18 -3.72 -4.31 -20.73
N ALA A 19 -3.39 -3.02 -20.71
CA ALA A 19 -4.23 -1.87 -21.00
C ALA A 19 -5.41 -1.57 -20.03
N ALA A 20 -5.19 -0.64 -19.08
CA ALA A 20 -6.10 0.49 -18.86
C ALA A 20 -5.49 1.52 -17.90
N ASN A 21 -5.27 2.71 -18.46
CA ASN A 21 -5.20 4.04 -17.84
C ASN A 21 -3.84 4.62 -17.44
N ARG A 22 -3.47 5.55 -18.32
CA ARG A 22 -2.45 6.59 -18.28
C ARG A 22 -2.70 7.58 -17.13
N ASP A 23 -2.01 7.40 -16.02
CA ASP A 23 -1.66 8.54 -15.17
C ASP A 23 -0.13 8.70 -15.29
N GLU A 24 0.25 9.55 -16.23
CA GLU A 24 1.56 10.19 -16.28
C GLU A 24 1.81 10.90 -14.95
N GLU A 25 2.89 10.55 -14.24
CA GLU A 25 3.88 11.55 -13.83
C GLU A 25 5.14 10.87 -13.26
N MET A 26 6.21 11.01 -14.06
CA MET A 26 7.62 11.29 -13.77
C MET A 26 8.44 10.46 -12.76
N PRO A 27 9.75 10.28 -13.05
CA PRO A 27 10.65 9.42 -12.29
C PRO A 27 11.13 10.18 -11.05
N ASP A 28 10.76 9.71 -9.86
CA ASP A 28 11.38 10.20 -8.63
C ASP A 28 12.82 9.67 -8.58
N GLY A 29 13.75 10.55 -8.95
CA GLY A 29 15.17 10.35 -8.89
C GLY A 29 15.60 9.97 -7.48
N HIS A 30 16.61 9.11 -7.41
CA HIS A 30 17.32 8.88 -6.17
C HIS A 30 18.13 10.14 -5.84
N GLU A 31 17.65 10.96 -4.90
CA GLU A 31 18.53 11.84 -4.14
C GLU A 31 18.59 11.33 -2.69
N PRO A 32 19.69 10.69 -2.28
CA PRO A 32 19.95 10.40 -0.90
C PRO A 32 20.53 11.66 -0.27
N MET A 33 19.79 12.33 0.62
CA MET A 33 20.45 13.25 1.54
C MET A 33 19.76 13.27 2.90
N GLU A 34 20.61 13.10 3.90
CA GLU A 34 20.34 12.89 5.30
C GLU A 34 19.52 14.03 5.91
N ALA A 35 18.34 13.69 6.41
CA ALA A 35 17.73 14.33 7.55
C ALA A 35 16.74 13.32 8.16
N ASP A 36 16.60 13.34 9.47
CA ASP A 36 15.64 12.54 10.25
C ASP A 36 14.16 12.96 9.98
N THR A 37 13.90 13.45 8.77
CA THR A 37 12.63 13.92 8.24
C THR A 37 11.98 12.77 7.48
N VAL A 38 10.94 12.19 8.06
CA VAL A 38 10.07 11.24 7.39
C VAL A 38 9.60 11.88 6.08
N THR A 39 9.97 11.29 4.94
CA THR A 39 9.51 11.79 3.64
C THR A 39 7.97 11.77 3.64
N PRO A 40 7.30 12.90 3.33
CA PRO A 40 5.86 12.96 3.38
C PRO A 40 5.24 11.94 2.42
N LEU A 41 4.24 11.20 2.91
CA LEU A 41 3.49 10.28 2.07
C LEU A 41 2.69 11.05 1.02
N SER A 42 2.71 10.57 -0.22
CA SER A 42 1.82 11.05 -1.28
C SER A 42 0.36 10.83 -0.88
N ARG A 43 -0.56 11.57 -1.52
CA ARG A 43 -2.01 11.40 -1.28
C ARG A 43 -2.45 9.94 -1.44
N ARG A 44 -1.88 9.24 -2.43
CA ARG A 44 -2.23 7.85 -2.71
C ARG A 44 -1.71 6.88 -1.67
N GLU A 45 -0.48 7.06 -1.22
CA GLU A 45 0.11 6.29 -0.13
C GLU A 45 -0.68 6.48 1.17
N GLN A 46 -1.08 7.73 1.48
CA GLN A 46 -1.93 8.00 2.64
C GLN A 46 -3.29 7.31 2.56
N GLN A 47 -3.97 7.37 1.42
CA GLN A 47 -5.26 6.69 1.23
C GLN A 47 -5.14 5.18 1.45
N VAL A 48 -4.10 4.56 0.89
CA VAL A 48 -3.85 3.13 1.03
C VAL A 48 -3.54 2.77 2.49
N ILE A 49 -2.73 3.56 3.19
CA ILE A 49 -2.40 3.33 4.61
C ILE A 49 -3.63 3.52 5.52
N ARG A 50 -4.49 4.51 5.27
CA ARG A 50 -5.75 4.69 6.02
C ARG A 50 -6.66 3.48 5.87
N LEU A 51 -6.88 3.00 4.65
CA LEU A 51 -7.69 1.81 4.42
C LEU A 51 -7.06 0.55 5.01
N LEU A 52 -5.73 0.45 4.98
CA LEU A 52 -5.01 -0.64 5.63
C LEU A 52 -5.20 -0.60 7.16
N ALA A 53 -5.20 0.58 7.77
CA ALA A 53 -5.47 0.77 9.19
C ALA A 53 -6.91 0.40 9.58
N HIS A 54 -7.86 0.57 8.66
CA HIS A 54 -9.23 0.06 8.81
C HIS A 54 -9.36 -1.45 8.57
N GLY A 55 -8.25 -2.17 8.35
CA GLY A 55 -8.23 -3.63 8.19
C GLY A 55 -8.56 -4.12 6.78
N TYR A 56 -8.60 -3.25 5.77
CA TYR A 56 -8.87 -3.68 4.40
C TYR A 56 -7.69 -4.45 3.81
N SER A 57 -7.99 -5.53 3.08
CA SER A 57 -6.99 -6.25 2.29
C SER A 57 -6.53 -5.45 1.08
N ALA A 58 -5.35 -5.73 0.52
CA ALA A 58 -4.87 -5.08 -0.69
C ALA A 58 -5.85 -5.22 -1.89
N ALA A 59 -6.58 -6.34 -1.96
CA ALA A 59 -7.61 -6.55 -2.99
C ALA A 59 -8.86 -5.68 -2.73
N SER A 60 -9.28 -5.56 -1.47
CA SER A 60 -10.41 -4.70 -1.09
C SER A 60 -10.09 -3.22 -1.30
N ILE A 61 -8.87 -2.79 -0.96
CA ILE A 61 -8.35 -1.45 -1.21
C ILE A 61 -8.31 -1.18 -2.72
N ALA A 62 -7.79 -2.12 -3.51
CA ALA A 62 -7.73 -2.01 -4.96
C ALA A 62 -9.12 -1.76 -5.57
N LYS A 63 -10.12 -2.53 -5.12
CA LYS A 63 -11.52 -2.32 -5.53
C LYS A 63 -12.07 -0.95 -5.09
N ALA A 64 -11.83 -0.54 -3.85
CA ALA A 64 -12.31 0.74 -3.34
C ALA A 64 -11.69 1.95 -4.05
N LEU A 65 -10.47 1.79 -4.54
CA LEU A 65 -9.66 2.85 -5.13
C LEU A 65 -9.59 2.80 -6.66
N GLY A 66 -10.22 1.82 -7.31
CA GLY A 66 -10.17 1.64 -8.77
C GLY A 66 -8.79 1.26 -9.31
N LEU A 67 -8.00 0.51 -8.54
CA LEU A 67 -6.63 0.09 -8.90
C LEU A 67 -6.50 -1.42 -9.06
N SER A 68 -5.35 -1.85 -9.57
CA SER A 68 -4.92 -3.24 -9.45
C SER A 68 -4.38 -3.56 -8.04
N PRO A 69 -4.55 -4.80 -7.53
CA PRO A 69 -3.93 -5.22 -6.26
C PRO A 69 -2.40 -5.11 -6.26
N VAL A 70 -1.75 -5.25 -7.42
CA VAL A 70 -0.30 -5.07 -7.59
C VAL A 70 0.09 -3.62 -7.32
N THR A 71 -0.64 -2.66 -7.92
CA THR A 71 -0.43 -1.23 -7.73
C THR A 71 -0.61 -0.82 -6.26
N VAL A 72 -1.63 -1.36 -5.59
CA VAL A 72 -1.83 -1.12 -4.15
C VAL A 72 -0.66 -1.66 -3.33
N ARG A 73 -0.16 -2.87 -3.60
CA ARG A 73 1.03 -3.40 -2.92
C ARG A 73 2.25 -2.50 -3.12
N ASN A 74 2.44 -1.96 -4.33
CA ASN A 74 3.53 -1.03 -4.61
C ASN A 74 3.38 0.26 -3.79
N HIS A 75 2.18 0.82 -3.67
CA HIS A 75 1.93 1.97 -2.80
C HIS A 75 2.20 1.65 -1.32
N ILE A 76 1.83 0.46 -0.83
CA ILE A 76 2.14 0.03 0.55
C ILE A 76 3.65 -0.04 0.74
N THR A 77 4.39 -0.67 -0.18
CA THR A 77 5.85 -0.78 -0.09
C THR A 77 6.53 0.58 -0.08
N ARG A 78 6.14 1.49 -0.99
CA ARG A 78 6.68 2.86 -1.01
C ARG A 78 6.35 3.64 0.26
N ALA A 79 5.12 3.52 0.76
CA ALA A 79 4.73 4.12 2.03
C ALA A 79 5.55 3.59 3.21
N MET A 80 5.78 2.27 3.27
CA MET A 80 6.62 1.65 4.29
C MET A 80 8.07 2.13 4.22
N SER A 81 8.64 2.23 3.02
CA SER A 81 9.98 2.79 2.82
C SER A 81 10.07 4.24 3.29
N LYS A 82 9.09 5.09 2.95
CA LYS A 82 9.04 6.50 3.39
C LYS A 82 8.82 6.66 4.89
N LEU A 83 8.06 5.75 5.50
CA LEU A 83 7.87 5.69 6.96
C LEU A 83 9.07 5.05 7.69
N GLY A 84 10.04 4.46 6.97
CA GLY A 84 11.18 3.76 7.56
C GLY A 84 10.76 2.54 8.38
N VAL A 85 9.83 1.74 7.86
CA VAL A 85 9.31 0.53 8.52
C VAL A 85 9.35 -0.68 7.58
N HIS A 86 9.34 -1.87 8.17
CA HIS A 86 9.43 -3.14 7.42
C HIS A 86 8.18 -4.02 7.53
N SER A 87 7.19 -3.61 8.32
CA SER A 87 5.93 -4.33 8.44
C SER A 87 4.72 -3.43 8.22
N ARG A 88 3.64 -4.03 7.73
CA ARG A 88 2.37 -3.34 7.50
C ARG A 88 1.78 -2.80 8.81
N LEU A 89 1.95 -3.54 9.90
CA LEU A 89 1.47 -3.13 11.21
C LEU A 89 2.27 -1.92 11.71
N ASP A 90 3.60 -1.96 11.58
CA ASP A 90 4.45 -0.82 11.95
C ASP A 90 4.13 0.42 11.10
N ALA A 91 3.77 0.23 9.83
CA ALA A 91 3.33 1.32 8.96
C ALA A 91 2.05 1.98 9.48
N VAL A 92 1.07 1.19 9.90
CA VAL A 92 -0.18 1.71 10.50
C VAL A 92 0.11 2.43 11.81
N VAL A 93 0.89 1.81 12.71
CA VAL A 93 1.25 2.40 14.01
C VAL A 93 2.00 3.72 13.82
N ARG A 94 2.96 3.77 12.90
CA ARG A 94 3.76 4.97 12.65
C ARG A 94 2.95 6.06 11.94
N ALA A 95 2.06 5.69 11.02
CA ALA A 95 1.13 6.63 10.38
C ALA A 95 0.14 7.25 11.38
N ALA A 96 -0.35 6.48 12.36
CA ALA A 96 -1.17 6.99 13.44
C ALA A 96 -0.42 8.00 14.33
N ARG A 97 0.86 7.73 14.64
CA ARG A 97 1.72 8.68 15.39
C ARG A 97 1.92 10.01 14.66
N TYR A 98 1.91 10.00 13.33
CA TYR A 98 2.02 11.21 12.51
C TYR A 98 0.66 11.86 12.19
N GLY A 99 -0.45 11.36 12.73
CA GLY A 99 -1.80 11.92 12.49
C GLY A 99 -2.31 11.73 11.06
N ILE A 100 -1.77 10.75 10.33
CA ILE A 100 -2.20 10.40 8.97
C ILE A 100 -3.51 9.60 9.01
N VAL A 101 -3.74 8.89 10.11
CA VAL A 101 -4.92 8.07 10.40
C VAL A 101 -5.50 8.48 11.74
#